data_AF-A0A851BY99-F1
#
_entry.id   AF-A0A851BY99-F1
#
_cell.length_a   1.000
_cell.length_b   1.000
_cell.length_c   1.000
_cell.angle_alpha   90.00
_cell.angle_beta   90.00
_cell.angle_gamma   90.00
#
_symmetry.space_group_name_H-M   'P 1'
#
loop_
_entity.id
_entity.type
_entity.pdbx_description
1 polymer ?
#
loop_
_entity_poly.entity_id
_entity_poly.type
_entity_poly.pdbx_seq_one_letter_code
_entity_poly.pdbx_strand_id
1 'polypeptide(L)'
;TGHVQLDSRPTLPTTADGNQNVTEIDAFDIRQTLDPAEQYKMNHQRRGIALIFNHEHFFWHLRLPDRRGTFADRNSLKRSLTDLGFEVRVYDDLKADDVMQKISEASKDDHSNADCFVCVFLSHGENDDIYAYDAKIEIETITHMFRGDKCQSLIGKPKIFIIQ
;
A
#
# COMPACT_ATOMS: atom_id res chain seq x y z
N THR A 1 -37.11 55.18 20.63
CA THR A 1 -37.42 53.77 20.35
C THR A 1 -36.63 53.40 19.11
N GLY A 2 -35.38 52.95 19.16
CA GLY A 2 -34.78 51.90 19.98
C GLY A 2 -34.47 50.71 19.05
N HIS A 3 -33.24 50.17 19.10
CA HIS A 3 -32.61 49.06 18.34
C HIS A 3 -31.50 49.56 17.38
N VAL A 4 -30.26 49.78 17.84
CA VAL A 4 -29.14 48.85 18.17
C VAL A 4 -28.41 48.30 16.91
N GLN A 5 -27.19 48.80 16.77
CA GLN A 5 -26.12 48.53 15.80
C GLN A 5 -25.29 47.30 16.21
N LEU A 6 -24.69 46.58 15.25
CA LEU A 6 -23.34 45.99 15.40
C LEU A 6 -22.81 45.41 14.07
N ASP A 7 -21.79 46.08 13.52
CA ASP A 7 -20.79 45.49 12.61
C ASP A 7 -19.96 44.46 13.38
N SER A 8 -19.68 43.30 12.80
CA SER A 8 -18.59 42.41 13.24
C SER A 8 -18.17 41.43 12.14
N ARG A 9 -16.90 41.53 11.71
CA ARG A 9 -16.19 40.51 10.91
C ARG A 9 -16.07 39.20 11.71
N PRO A 10 -15.94 38.05 11.04
CA PRO A 10 -15.21 36.88 11.58
C PRO A 10 -13.86 36.77 10.84
N THR A 11 -12.71 37.10 11.43
CA THR A 11 -11.89 36.40 12.44
C THR A 11 -11.40 35.03 12.00
N LEU A 12 -10.12 34.99 11.59
CA LEU A 12 -9.29 33.79 11.44
C LEU A 12 -9.27 32.98 12.75
N PRO A 13 -9.41 31.64 12.73
CA PRO A 13 -8.94 30.82 13.83
C PRO A 13 -7.43 30.60 13.67
N THR A 14 -6.66 31.27 14.52
CA THR A 14 -5.36 30.76 14.96
C THR A 14 -5.63 29.89 16.18
N THR A 15 -5.45 28.58 16.06
CA THR A 15 -5.05 27.74 17.20
C THR A 15 -4.01 26.73 16.72
N ALA A 16 -2.82 26.86 17.31
CA ALA A 16 -1.81 25.83 17.35
C ALA A 16 -2.27 24.64 18.22
N ASP A 17 -1.53 23.54 18.07
CA ASP A 17 -1.49 22.32 18.87
C ASP A 17 -2.48 21.18 18.56
N GLY A 18 -1.88 20.05 18.16
CA GLY A 18 -2.32 18.71 18.54
C GLY A 18 -2.95 17.89 17.42
N ASN A 19 -2.15 17.01 16.81
CA ASN A 19 -2.52 15.81 16.04
C ASN A 19 -3.98 15.73 15.57
N GLN A 20 -4.19 16.10 14.31
CA GLN A 20 -5.31 15.57 13.54
C GLN A 20 -4.73 14.86 12.33
N ASN A 21 -4.98 13.55 12.24
CA ASN A 21 -4.76 12.79 11.02
C ASN A 21 -5.70 13.38 9.97
N VAL A 22 -5.20 14.33 9.19
CA VAL A 22 -5.91 14.89 8.04
C VAL A 22 -5.93 13.78 6.98
N THR A 23 -7.04 13.05 6.88
CA THR A 23 -7.34 12.29 5.68
C THR A 23 -7.82 13.26 4.61
N GLU A 24 -7.43 13.05 3.35
CA GLU A 24 -7.72 13.88 2.14
C GLU A 24 -9.20 14.21 1.88
N ILE A 25 -10.12 13.79 2.75
CA ILE A 25 -11.56 14.00 2.61
C ILE A 25 -11.97 15.46 2.89
N ASP A 26 -11.16 16.22 3.64
CA ASP A 26 -11.50 17.59 4.08
C ASP A 26 -10.79 18.70 3.28
N ALA A 27 -9.88 18.35 2.38
CA ALA A 27 -9.20 19.32 1.52
C ALA A 27 -10.01 19.55 0.23
N PHE A 28 -11.06 20.35 0.34
CA PHE A 28 -11.70 21.08 -0.76
C PHE A 28 -12.08 20.26 -2.00
N ASP A 29 -13.38 19.94 -2.09
CA ASP A 29 -14.31 20.02 -3.24
C ASP A 29 -13.75 20.35 -4.65
N ILE A 30 -12.64 19.72 -5.04
CA ILE A 30 -12.21 19.51 -6.41
C ILE A 30 -12.69 18.11 -6.72
N ARG A 31 -14.01 17.98 -6.89
CA ARG A 31 -14.50 17.06 -7.91
C ARG A 31 -14.02 17.61 -9.26
N GLN A 32 -12.73 17.49 -9.53
CA GLN A 32 -12.30 17.24 -10.89
C GLN A 32 -13.14 16.02 -11.26
N THR A 33 -14.15 16.24 -12.09
CA THR A 33 -14.85 15.17 -12.78
C THR A 33 -13.78 14.46 -13.59
N LEU A 34 -13.09 13.51 -12.96
CA LEU A 34 -12.15 12.62 -13.62
C LEU A 34 -12.94 12.00 -14.75
N ASP A 35 -12.44 12.12 -15.99
CA ASP A 35 -13.09 11.52 -17.14
C ASP A 35 -13.33 10.03 -16.81
N PRO A 36 -14.60 9.56 -16.79
CA PRO A 36 -14.88 8.16 -16.51
C PRO A 36 -14.14 7.20 -17.45
N ALA A 37 -13.71 7.67 -18.62
CA ALA A 37 -12.86 6.92 -19.55
C ALA A 37 -11.40 6.74 -19.07
N GLU A 38 -10.92 7.58 -18.14
CA GLU A 38 -9.56 7.54 -17.59
C GLU A 38 -9.47 6.80 -16.24
N GLN A 39 -10.58 6.23 -15.75
CA GLN A 39 -10.62 5.53 -14.47
C GLN A 39 -10.52 4.01 -14.62
N TYR A 40 -9.81 3.38 -13.69
CA TYR A 40 -9.82 1.91 -13.58
C TYR A 40 -11.23 1.41 -13.21
N LYS A 41 -11.64 0.29 -13.81
CA LYS A 41 -12.88 -0.40 -13.44
C LYS A 41 -12.68 -1.11 -12.10
N MET A 42 -13.31 -0.58 -11.05
CA MET A 42 -13.21 -1.06 -9.66
C MET A 42 -14.52 -1.67 -9.14
N ASN A 43 -15.25 -2.37 -10.01
CA ASN A 43 -16.57 -2.95 -9.73
C ASN A 43 -16.65 -4.47 -9.99
N HIS A 44 -15.51 -5.17 -9.97
CA HIS A 44 -15.48 -6.62 -10.01
C HIS A 44 -15.92 -7.19 -8.65
N GLN A 45 -16.09 -8.52 -8.59
CA GLN A 45 -16.60 -9.20 -7.40
C GLN A 45 -15.65 -9.09 -6.19
N ARG A 46 -14.34 -9.01 -6.41
CA ARG A 46 -13.33 -8.90 -5.36
C ARG A 46 -12.50 -7.63 -5.57
N ARG A 47 -12.10 -6.98 -4.48
CA ARG A 47 -11.09 -5.91 -4.55
C ARG A 47 -9.75 -6.46 -5.07
N GLY A 48 -9.34 -7.62 -4.56
CA GLY A 48 -8.11 -8.30 -4.94
C GLY A 48 -7.32 -8.82 -3.75
N ILE A 49 -6.13 -9.34 -4.02
CA ILE A 49 -5.21 -9.85 -3.01
C ILE A 49 -4.20 -8.75 -2.65
N ALA A 50 -3.88 -8.65 -1.36
CA ALA A 50 -2.79 -7.84 -0.85
C ALA A 50 -1.76 -8.73 -0.14
N LEU A 51 -0.52 -8.73 -0.62
CA LEU A 51 0.59 -9.39 0.07
C LEU A 51 1.34 -8.38 0.94
N ILE A 52 1.71 -8.78 2.16
CA ILE A 52 2.59 -8.01 3.04
C ILE A 52 3.75 -8.93 3.47
N PHE A 53 4.95 -8.57 3.05
CA PHE A 53 6.20 -9.19 3.50
C PHE A 53 6.83 -8.28 4.54
N ASN A 54 6.97 -8.77 5.76
CA ASN A 54 7.48 -8.02 6.90
C ASN A 54 8.80 -8.65 7.38
N HIS A 55 9.90 -7.92 7.22
CA HIS A 55 11.21 -8.35 7.67
C HIS A 55 11.66 -7.48 8.85
N GLU A 56 11.66 -8.09 10.04
CA GLU A 56 12.26 -7.51 11.25
C GLU A 56 13.67 -8.01 11.44
N HIS A 57 13.88 -9.32 11.22
CA HIS A 57 15.14 -10.00 11.47
C HIS A 57 15.85 -10.37 10.18
N PHE A 58 17.18 -10.30 10.22
CA PHE A 58 18.04 -10.59 9.08
C PHE A 58 19.16 -11.52 9.48
N PHE A 59 19.58 -12.37 8.55
CA PHE A 59 20.63 -13.32 8.77
C PHE A 59 21.97 -12.60 8.97
N TRP A 60 22.73 -13.01 9.98
CA TRP A 60 23.86 -12.25 10.53
C TRP A 60 24.93 -11.83 9.52
N HIS A 61 25.14 -12.61 8.45
CA HIS A 61 26.14 -12.29 7.43
C HIS A 61 25.77 -11.09 6.56
N LEU A 62 24.49 -10.71 6.50
CA LEU A 62 24.01 -9.51 5.81
C LEU A 62 24.42 -8.23 6.56
N ARG A 63 24.78 -8.34 7.85
CA ARG A 63 25.19 -7.22 8.71
C ARG A 63 24.18 -6.07 8.77
N LEU A 64 22.89 -6.40 8.64
CA LEU A 64 21.79 -5.45 8.76
C LEU A 64 21.26 -5.39 10.20
N PRO A 65 20.87 -4.21 10.69
CA PRO A 65 20.22 -4.08 11.98
C PRO A 65 18.77 -4.59 11.95
N ASP A 66 18.27 -5.09 13.07
CA ASP A 66 16.86 -5.44 13.21
C ASP A 66 15.95 -4.21 13.03
N ARG A 67 14.79 -4.39 12.37
CA ARG A 67 13.80 -3.32 12.14
C ARG A 67 12.72 -3.30 13.22
N ARG A 68 13.15 -3.12 14.47
CA ARG A 68 12.25 -3.12 15.63
C ARG A 68 11.11 -2.13 15.43
N GLY A 69 9.88 -2.61 15.61
CA GLY A 69 8.67 -1.80 15.46
C GLY A 69 7.92 -2.02 14.14
N THR A 70 8.51 -2.71 13.15
CA THR A 70 7.85 -3.00 11.85
C THR A 70 6.54 -3.80 12.02
N PHE A 71 6.38 -4.54 13.13
CA PHE A 71 5.10 -5.18 13.46
C PHE A 71 3.93 -4.19 13.62
N ALA A 72 4.19 -2.97 14.09
CA ALA A 72 3.17 -1.93 14.20
C ALA A 72 2.69 -1.51 12.80
N ASP A 73 3.62 -1.25 11.89
CA ASP A 73 3.34 -0.90 10.49
C ASP A 73 2.60 -2.03 9.78
N ARG A 74 3.10 -3.27 9.91
CA ARG A 74 2.46 -4.48 9.38
C ARG A 74 1.01 -4.61 9.84
N ASN A 75 0.75 -4.43 11.14
CA ASN A 75 -0.59 -4.55 11.70
C ASN A 75 -1.51 -3.42 11.25
N SER A 76 -0.99 -2.20 11.13
CA SER A 76 -1.71 -1.04 10.61
C SER A 76 -2.11 -1.26 9.14
N LEU A 77 -1.15 -1.64 8.30
CA LEU A 77 -1.38 -1.95 6.89
C LEU A 77 -2.36 -3.09 6.70
N LYS A 78 -2.24 -4.17 7.48
CA LYS A 78 -3.20 -5.28 7.42
C LYS A 78 -4.62 -4.80 7.69
N ARG A 79 -4.83 -3.96 8.70
CA ARG A 79 -6.15 -3.39 9.02
C ARG A 79 -6.66 -2.54 7.87
N SER A 80 -5.89 -1.54 7.45
CA SER A 80 -6.30 -0.62 6.38
C SER A 80 -6.61 -1.32 5.07
N LEU A 81 -5.79 -2.31 4.66
CA LEU A 81 -6.04 -3.07 3.43
C LEU A 81 -7.24 -4.01 3.56
N THR A 82 -7.47 -4.57 4.75
CA THR A 82 -8.69 -5.35 5.02
C THR A 82 -9.93 -4.46 4.94
N ASP A 83 -9.88 -3.25 5.52
CA ASP A 83 -10.98 -2.28 5.49
C ASP A 83 -11.28 -1.78 4.07
N LEU A 84 -10.27 -1.74 3.20
CA LEU A 84 -10.40 -1.48 1.76
C LEU A 84 -10.95 -2.69 0.96
N GLY A 85 -11.15 -3.83 1.61
CA GLY A 85 -11.77 -5.04 1.04
C GLY A 85 -10.79 -6.03 0.40
N PHE A 86 -9.48 -5.89 0.63
CA PHE A 86 -8.50 -6.85 0.13
C PHE A 86 -8.49 -8.15 0.93
N GLU A 87 -8.16 -9.24 0.26
CA GLU A 87 -7.71 -10.48 0.90
C GLU A 87 -6.24 -10.33 1.29
N VAL A 88 -5.98 -10.00 2.56
CA VAL A 88 -4.62 -9.71 3.04
C VAL A 88 -3.90 -10.99 3.50
N ARG A 89 -2.72 -11.25 2.91
CA ARG A 89 -1.81 -12.34 3.28
C ARG A 89 -0.51 -11.74 3.82
N VAL A 90 -0.11 -12.14 5.02
CA VAL A 90 1.05 -11.58 5.73
C VAL A 90 2.09 -12.66 5.97
N TYR A 91 3.36 -12.32 5.71
CA TYR A 91 4.49 -13.22 5.90
C TYR A 91 5.61 -12.49 6.64
N ASP A 92 6.17 -13.12 7.67
CA ASP A 92 7.24 -12.54 8.48
C ASP A 92 8.56 -13.29 8.22
N ASP A 93 9.66 -12.53 8.09
CA ASP A 93 11.05 -13.01 8.04
C ASP A 93 11.30 -14.20 7.08
N LEU A 94 10.65 -14.19 5.92
CA LEU A 94 10.84 -15.22 4.90
C LEU A 94 12.24 -15.15 4.26
N LYS A 95 12.77 -16.31 3.87
CA LYS A 95 13.94 -16.39 3.00
C LYS A 95 13.62 -15.92 1.59
N ALA A 96 14.64 -15.54 0.83
CA ALA A 96 14.47 -15.03 -0.52
C ALA A 96 13.70 -16.01 -1.42
N ASP A 97 14.03 -17.30 -1.37
CA ASP A 97 13.35 -18.34 -2.14
C ASP A 97 11.87 -18.47 -1.76
N ASP A 98 11.55 -18.37 -0.47
CA ASP A 98 10.16 -18.44 0.02
C ASP A 98 9.36 -17.20 -0.40
N VAL A 99 9.97 -16.00 -0.35
CA VAL A 99 9.37 -14.76 -0.88
C VAL A 99 9.07 -14.93 -2.36
N MET A 100 10.05 -15.37 -3.14
CA MET A 100 9.89 -15.60 -4.58
C MET A 100 8.82 -16.66 -4.89
N GLN A 101 8.72 -17.70 -4.08
CA GLN A 101 7.65 -18.69 -4.20
C GLN A 101 6.27 -18.04 -3.97
N LYS A 102 6.09 -17.26 -2.90
CA LYS A 102 4.81 -16.58 -2.62
C LYS A 102 4.41 -15.58 -3.68
N ILE A 103 5.38 -14.88 -4.24
CA ILE A 103 5.13 -13.96 -5.35
C ILE A 103 4.76 -14.73 -6.62
N SER A 104 5.44 -15.83 -6.92
CA SER A 104 5.13 -16.68 -8.09
C SER A 104 3.76 -17.35 -7.97
N GLU A 105 3.36 -17.79 -6.78
CA GLU A 105 2.01 -18.29 -6.49
C GLU A 105 0.99 -17.19 -6.79
N ALA A 106 1.17 -16.00 -6.22
CA ALA A 106 0.25 -14.88 -6.45
C ALA A 106 0.21 -14.40 -7.91
N SER A 107 1.32 -14.44 -8.65
CA SER A 107 1.32 -14.06 -10.07
C SER A 107 0.60 -15.08 -10.96
N LYS A 108 0.39 -16.30 -10.48
CA LYS A 108 -0.32 -17.38 -11.18
C LYS A 108 -1.77 -17.56 -10.71
N ASP A 109 -2.17 -16.89 -9.63
CA ASP A 109 -3.56 -16.86 -9.16
C ASP A 109 -4.50 -16.25 -10.21
N ASP A 110 -5.78 -16.63 -10.15
CA ASP A 110 -6.81 -16.04 -11.01
C ASP A 110 -7.31 -14.69 -10.46
N HIS A 111 -6.89 -13.62 -11.13
CA HIS A 111 -7.29 -12.24 -10.84
C HIS A 111 -8.44 -11.74 -11.73
N SER A 112 -9.07 -12.58 -12.54
CA SER A 112 -10.07 -12.15 -13.53
C SER A 112 -11.25 -11.41 -12.89
N ASN A 113 -11.64 -11.81 -11.68
CA ASN A 113 -12.71 -11.18 -10.89
C ASN A 113 -12.19 -10.23 -9.79
N ALA A 114 -10.90 -9.88 -9.79
CA ALA A 114 -10.32 -8.88 -8.89
C ALA A 114 -10.28 -7.50 -9.55
N ASP A 115 -10.39 -6.43 -8.78
CA ASP A 115 -10.19 -5.07 -9.28
C ASP A 115 -8.71 -4.75 -9.46
N CYS A 116 -7.87 -5.12 -8.49
CA CYS A 116 -6.45 -4.78 -8.49
C CYS A 116 -5.59 -5.76 -7.67
N PHE A 117 -4.28 -5.52 -7.64
CA PHE A 117 -3.32 -6.27 -6.84
C PHE A 117 -2.42 -5.32 -6.04
N VAL A 118 -2.12 -5.68 -4.79
CA VAL A 118 -1.22 -4.93 -3.92
C VAL A 118 -0.13 -5.86 -3.37
N CYS A 119 1.12 -5.40 -3.38
CA CYS A 119 2.24 -6.07 -2.73
C CYS A 119 3.06 -5.06 -1.92
N VAL A 120 3.27 -5.36 -0.65
CA VAL A 120 3.97 -4.49 0.30
C VAL A 120 5.20 -5.21 0.83
N PHE A 121 6.35 -4.54 0.80
CA PHE A 121 7.59 -4.97 1.44
C PHE A 121 7.94 -3.99 2.55
N LEU A 122 8.01 -4.49 3.78
CA LEU A 122 8.55 -3.80 4.94
C LEU A 122 9.92 -4.41 5.23
N SER A 123 11.00 -3.82 4.69
CA SER A 123 12.35 -4.36 4.82
C SER A 123 13.44 -3.28 4.67
N HIS A 124 14.71 -3.67 4.76
CA HIS A 124 15.79 -2.86 4.22
C HIS A 124 15.76 -2.91 2.70
N GLY A 125 16.22 -1.84 2.05
CA GLY A 125 16.39 -1.77 0.60
C GLY A 125 17.67 -1.03 0.21
N GLU A 126 18.26 -1.40 -0.91
CA GLU A 126 19.48 -0.78 -1.45
C GLU A 126 19.56 -1.01 -2.97
N ASN A 127 19.84 0.03 -3.76
CA ASN A 127 20.09 -0.07 -5.21
C ASN A 127 19.07 -0.93 -5.98
N ASP A 128 17.77 -0.63 -5.83
CA ASP A 128 16.66 -1.37 -6.46
C ASP A 128 16.48 -2.83 -6.00
N ASP A 129 17.16 -3.21 -4.91
CA ASP A 129 16.93 -4.47 -4.20
C ASP A 129 16.14 -4.25 -2.90
N ILE A 130 15.39 -5.27 -2.53
CA ILE A 130 14.85 -5.46 -1.18
C ILE A 130 15.59 -6.60 -0.49
N TYR A 131 15.78 -6.51 0.83
CA TYR A 131 16.32 -7.62 1.59
C TYR A 131 15.20 -8.57 2.04
N ALA A 132 15.37 -9.86 1.80
CA ALA A 132 14.68 -10.91 2.52
C ALA A 132 15.50 -11.30 3.77
N TYR A 133 15.10 -12.36 4.48
CA TYR A 133 15.81 -12.79 5.67
C TYR A 133 17.29 -13.10 5.41
N ASP A 134 17.62 -13.77 4.30
CA ASP A 134 18.95 -14.33 4.02
C ASP A 134 19.66 -13.74 2.79
N ALA A 135 18.93 -13.10 1.88
CA ALA A 135 19.50 -12.54 0.65
C ALA A 135 18.71 -11.32 0.15
N LYS A 136 19.27 -10.64 -0.85
CA LYS A 136 18.60 -9.58 -1.61
C LYS A 136 17.73 -10.16 -2.72
N ILE A 137 16.68 -9.43 -3.09
CA ILE A 137 15.83 -9.70 -4.24
C ILE A 137 15.67 -8.40 -5.03
N GLU A 138 15.94 -8.46 -6.32
CA GLU A 138 15.71 -7.33 -7.24
C GLU A 138 14.21 -7.02 -7.35
N ILE A 139 13.84 -5.76 -7.18
CA ILE A 139 12.45 -5.31 -7.31
C ILE A 139 11.93 -5.56 -8.74
N GLU A 140 12.80 -5.42 -9.75
CA GLU A 140 12.44 -5.72 -11.14
C GLU A 140 12.02 -7.18 -11.31
N THR A 141 12.75 -8.12 -10.71
CA THR A 141 12.42 -9.55 -10.78
C THR A 141 11.01 -9.81 -10.23
N ILE A 142 10.62 -9.13 -9.15
CA ILE A 142 9.29 -9.23 -8.55
C ILE A 142 8.21 -8.64 -9.47
N THR A 143 8.39 -7.39 -9.88
CA THR A 143 7.39 -6.65 -10.67
C THR A 143 7.20 -7.25 -12.07
N HIS A 144 8.26 -7.84 -12.65
CA HIS A 144 8.24 -8.48 -13.96
C HIS A 144 7.25 -9.66 -14.04
N MET A 145 7.05 -10.39 -12.93
CA MET A 145 6.10 -11.50 -12.87
C MET A 145 4.63 -11.06 -13.05
N PHE A 146 4.32 -9.77 -12.82
CA PHE A 146 2.97 -9.22 -12.96
C PHE A 146 2.76 -8.40 -14.24
N ARG A 147 3.71 -8.45 -15.19
CA ARG A 147 3.51 -7.84 -16.53
C ARG A 147 2.41 -8.56 -17.31
N GLY A 148 1.79 -7.85 -18.25
CA GLY A 148 0.62 -8.36 -18.98
C GLY A 148 0.88 -9.65 -19.77
N ASP A 149 2.11 -9.89 -20.22
CA ASP A 149 2.51 -11.13 -20.89
C ASP A 149 2.70 -12.32 -19.93
N LYS A 150 2.89 -12.06 -18.64
CA LYS A 150 3.10 -13.07 -17.59
C LYS A 150 1.86 -13.33 -16.73
N CYS A 151 1.12 -12.28 -16.40
CA CYS A 151 -0.07 -12.33 -15.55
C CYS A 151 -1.28 -11.72 -16.30
N GLN A 152 -1.85 -12.49 -17.22
CA GLN A 152 -2.90 -12.02 -18.13
C GLN A 152 -4.17 -11.55 -17.40
N SER A 153 -4.50 -12.18 -16.26
CA SER A 153 -5.68 -11.84 -15.44
C SER A 153 -5.62 -10.44 -14.79
N LEU A 154 -4.45 -9.79 -14.82
CA LEU A 154 -4.21 -8.41 -14.34
C LEU A 154 -3.98 -7.38 -15.48
N ILE A 155 -4.20 -7.76 -16.74
CA ILE A 155 -4.16 -6.80 -17.86
C ILE A 155 -5.24 -5.73 -17.66
N GLY A 156 -4.85 -4.45 -17.81
CA GLY A 156 -5.75 -3.31 -17.62
C GLY A 156 -6.14 -3.03 -16.17
N LYS A 157 -5.57 -3.77 -15.20
CA LYS A 157 -5.84 -3.61 -13.76
C LYS A 157 -4.62 -3.01 -13.03
N PRO A 158 -4.81 -2.17 -12.00
CA PRO A 158 -3.69 -1.57 -11.30
C PRO A 158 -2.93 -2.62 -10.46
N LYS A 159 -1.60 -2.49 -10.46
CA LYS A 159 -0.65 -3.32 -9.70
C LYS A 159 0.18 -2.38 -8.84
N ILE A 160 -0.03 -2.42 -7.54
CA ILE A 160 0.53 -1.45 -6.60
C ILE A 160 1.61 -2.13 -5.78
N PHE A 161 2.83 -1.60 -5.84
CA PHE A 161 3.96 -2.06 -5.05
C PHE A 161 4.36 -0.97 -4.07
N ILE A 162 4.41 -1.29 -2.78
CA ILE A 162 4.80 -0.37 -1.71
C ILE A 162 6.05 -0.95 -1.03
N ILE A 163 7.09 -0.13 -0.88
CA ILE A 163 8.38 -0.56 -0.32
C ILE A 163 8.77 0.43 0.79
N GLN A 164 9.04 -0.08 1.98
CA GLN A 164 9.35 0.69 3.20
C GLN A 164 10.44 0.03 4.02
#